data_AF-A0A1B1M6V8-F1
#
_entry.id   AF-A0A1B1M6V8-F1
#
_cell.length_a   1.000
_cell.length_b   1.000
_cell.length_c   1.000
_cell.angle_alpha   90.00
_cell.angle_beta   90.00
_cell.angle_gamma   90.00
#
_symmetry.space_group_name_H-M   'P 1'
#
loop_
_entity.id
_entity.type
_entity.pdbx_description
1 polymer ?
#
loop_
_entity_poly.entity_id
_entity_poly.type
_entity_poly.pdbx_seq_one_letter_code
_entity_poly.pdbx_strand_id
1 'polypeptide(L)'
;MSPRTHDTEPAEAPATEPPPAGTGARTTTEPEQQISAGEDGQDTPDGHEPPTPADGDAGPDPDPDLSSVPDPDPDQRVAAVRRVAAAGRRWRAVQLAGCAALLAVAMTAGAIAFGAVRDGGGAQVTAAPAALSPELLSSGDLETSIGALQKHLRDQPRDFGGWATLGLAYVEQARTKGDPSRYPQAEEALKRSLDLEPRYDQALAGRAALAAARHDFEGALKYADGALERNPYNERALSSRIDALVELGRYDEASKAADTADSRRPGVPVFTRYAYVRELRGDVRTAQRVLDQALSSATAAGDIAYVSSALGQLAWNQGDYKAALTHYARALAADETYVPALEGHARAQAASGDRAAAIKGMEDVVARFPLPGPLVVLGELYEERGAEGDPAKARDLYALVDAWTALARANKVNADLDTALAAADHGDKAAALRAARAEWARRHTVHTADALAWALHVNGRDEEALPYARRATATGYRNATFLYHRGIIERATGHTDDARAHLTAALELNPGFSPLGAREARTALEAAE
;
A
#
# COMPACT_ATOMS: atom_id res chain seq x y z
N MET A 1 51.38 25.12 -19.53
CA MET A 1 51.34 26.59 -19.67
C MET A 1 50.42 27.14 -18.59
N SER A 2 50.98 27.79 -17.57
CA SER A 2 50.26 28.81 -16.76
C SER A 2 50.19 30.13 -17.54
N PRO A 3 49.41 31.15 -17.09
CA PRO A 3 49.68 31.96 -15.88
C PRO A 3 48.46 32.00 -14.91
N ARG A 4 48.60 31.99 -13.57
CA ARG A 4 49.10 33.01 -12.61
C ARG A 4 48.28 34.32 -12.65
N THR A 5 47.83 34.98 -11.56
CA THR A 5 48.04 34.98 -10.09
C THR A 5 46.97 35.93 -9.50
N HIS A 6 46.42 35.74 -8.30
CA HIS A 6 47.02 36.26 -7.07
C HIS A 6 46.44 35.59 -5.80
N ASP A 7 47.36 35.14 -4.95
CA ASP A 7 47.21 34.79 -3.55
C ASP A 7 47.17 36.05 -2.66
N THR A 8 46.43 35.98 -1.55
CA THR A 8 46.97 36.26 -0.21
C THR A 8 46.09 35.58 0.84
N GLU A 9 46.76 34.90 1.78
CA GLU A 9 46.27 33.94 2.76
C GLU A 9 46.42 34.56 4.20
N PRO A 10 46.41 33.84 5.34
CA PRO A 10 45.28 33.61 6.28
C PRO A 10 45.55 34.05 7.75
N ALA A 11 44.55 33.89 8.64
CA ALA A 11 44.63 33.68 10.12
C ALA A 11 43.19 33.83 10.70
N GLU A 12 42.68 33.20 11.76
CA GLU A 12 43.14 32.26 12.80
C GLU A 12 41.87 31.76 13.51
N ALA A 13 41.84 30.50 13.97
CA ALA A 13 41.00 30.05 15.09
C ALA A 13 41.86 30.12 16.36
N PRO A 14 41.28 30.27 17.58
CA PRO A 14 40.91 29.05 18.33
C PRO A 14 39.80 29.21 19.41
N ALA A 15 39.47 28.07 20.02
CA ALA A 15 39.15 27.84 21.43
C ALA A 15 37.70 27.42 21.80
N THR A 16 37.66 26.17 22.24
CA THR A 16 36.68 25.46 23.06
C THR A 16 36.51 26.06 24.47
N GLU A 17 35.29 26.07 24.99
CA GLU A 17 34.98 26.20 26.43
C GLU A 17 33.88 25.22 26.90
N PRO A 18 33.85 24.85 28.20
CA PRO A 18 33.25 23.63 28.76
C PRO A 18 31.83 23.83 29.35
N PRO A 19 31.14 22.75 29.81
CA PRO A 19 29.75 22.85 30.29
C PRO A 19 29.65 23.22 31.79
N PRO A 20 28.54 23.82 32.25
CA PRO A 20 28.33 24.07 33.67
C PRO A 20 27.76 22.85 34.41
N ALA A 21 28.24 22.66 35.63
CA ALA A 21 27.85 21.61 36.57
C ALA A 21 26.66 22.01 37.45
N GLY A 22 25.79 21.03 37.73
CA GLY A 22 25.36 20.64 39.08
C GLY A 22 24.43 21.54 39.89
N THR A 23 23.21 21.06 40.14
CA THR A 23 22.54 21.12 41.45
C THR A 23 21.39 20.11 41.46
N GLY A 24 21.45 19.07 42.30
CA GLY A 24 20.51 18.97 43.42
C GLY A 24 19.94 17.57 43.54
N ALA A 25 20.44 16.82 44.53
CA ALA A 25 19.96 15.53 44.95
C ALA A 25 18.51 15.59 45.49
N ARG A 26 17.69 14.57 45.22
CA ARG A 26 16.65 14.09 46.13
C ARG A 26 16.48 12.57 45.99
N THR A 27 16.91 11.88 47.03
CA THR A 27 16.58 10.52 47.44
C THR A 27 15.24 10.50 48.18
N THR A 28 14.33 9.61 47.79
CA THR A 28 13.24 8.99 48.59
C THR A 28 12.66 7.87 47.72
N THR A 29 13.15 6.62 47.74
CA THR A 29 12.66 5.51 48.59
C THR A 29 11.18 5.59 48.97
N GLU A 30 10.34 4.92 48.18
CA GLU A 30 8.99 4.46 48.58
C GLU A 30 9.10 3.08 49.24
N PRO A 31 8.28 2.75 50.26
CA PRO A 31 8.21 1.41 50.82
C PRO A 31 7.10 0.58 50.16
N GLU A 32 7.44 -0.67 49.87
CA GLU A 32 6.51 -1.76 49.56
C GLU A 32 5.55 -2.00 50.73
N GLN A 33 4.24 -2.11 50.45
CA GLN A 33 3.28 -2.73 51.35
C GLN A 33 2.69 -3.98 50.71
N GLN A 34 3.03 -5.09 51.35
CA GLN A 34 2.56 -6.44 51.20
C GLN A 34 1.27 -6.59 52.04
N ILE A 35 0.15 -7.02 51.45
CA ILE A 35 -0.97 -7.58 52.22
C ILE A 35 -1.44 -8.89 51.60
N SER A 36 -1.52 -9.85 52.51
CA SER A 36 -1.74 -11.29 52.41
C SER A 36 -3.14 -11.70 51.97
N ALA A 37 -3.19 -12.89 51.37
CA ALA A 37 -4.34 -13.76 51.24
C ALA A 37 -5.00 -14.12 52.60
N GLY A 38 -6.27 -14.52 52.52
CA GLY A 38 -7.03 -15.18 53.58
C GLY A 38 -8.30 -15.80 52.98
N GLU A 39 -8.27 -17.11 52.80
CA GLU A 39 -9.37 -17.99 52.41
C GLU A 39 -10.37 -18.21 53.56
N ASP A 40 -11.47 -18.87 53.18
CA ASP A 40 -12.34 -19.79 53.94
C ASP A 40 -13.72 -19.33 54.40
N GLY A 41 -14.70 -20.18 54.06
CA GLY A 41 -15.93 -20.35 54.84
C GLY A 41 -17.20 -20.65 54.03
N GLN A 42 -17.44 -21.94 53.77
CA GLN A 42 -18.70 -22.51 53.26
C GLN A 42 -19.88 -22.28 54.23
N ASP A 43 -21.10 -22.10 53.70
CA ASP A 43 -22.27 -22.96 54.01
C ASP A 43 -23.54 -22.52 53.25
N THR A 44 -24.29 -23.51 52.77
CA THR A 44 -25.67 -23.46 52.21
C THR A 44 -26.63 -24.14 53.22
N PRO A 45 -27.93 -24.41 52.94
CA PRO A 45 -28.98 -23.74 52.17
C PRO A 45 -30.29 -23.53 52.99
N ASP A 46 -31.31 -22.86 52.44
CA ASP A 46 -32.71 -23.34 52.36
C ASP A 46 -33.75 -22.22 52.11
N GLY A 47 -34.74 -22.56 51.30
CA GLY A 47 -35.63 -21.62 50.61
C GLY A 47 -36.97 -21.27 51.27
N HIS A 48 -37.64 -20.28 50.67
CA HIS A 48 -39.10 -20.14 50.63
C HIS A 48 -39.50 -19.02 49.64
N GLU A 49 -40.38 -19.33 48.70
CA GLU A 49 -41.27 -18.40 47.97
C GLU A 49 -42.64 -18.36 48.68
N PRO A 50 -43.60 -17.47 48.32
CA PRO A 50 -43.55 -16.03 47.97
C PRO A 50 -44.61 -15.23 48.81
N PRO A 51 -44.83 -13.90 48.61
CA PRO A 51 -45.80 -13.44 47.60
C PRO A 51 -45.47 -12.07 46.92
N THR A 52 -46.11 -11.82 45.78
CA THR A 52 -46.15 -10.58 44.96
C THR A 52 -47.18 -9.55 45.50
N PRO A 53 -47.36 -8.34 44.88
CA PRO A 53 -46.42 -7.42 44.21
C PRO A 53 -46.53 -5.96 44.74
N ALA A 54 -45.53 -5.11 44.48
CA ALA A 54 -45.70 -3.66 44.52
C ALA A 54 -44.73 -2.97 43.55
N ASP A 55 -45.22 -1.89 42.94
CA ASP A 55 -44.73 -1.17 41.77
C ASP A 55 -43.36 -0.49 41.90
N GLY A 56 -42.71 -0.30 40.74
CA GLY A 56 -41.79 0.80 40.48
C GLY A 56 -40.30 0.45 40.49
N ASP A 57 -39.67 0.33 39.32
CA ASP A 57 -38.85 1.39 38.73
C ASP A 57 -38.11 0.83 37.50
N ALA A 58 -38.03 1.62 36.43
CA ALA A 58 -37.52 1.22 35.14
C ALA A 58 -35.99 1.36 35.09
N GLY A 59 -35.28 0.23 35.11
CA GLY A 59 -33.88 0.12 34.68
C GLY A 59 -33.78 -0.35 33.22
N PRO A 60 -32.72 0.01 32.48
CA PRO A 60 -32.64 -0.22 31.04
C PRO A 60 -32.47 -1.71 30.70
N ASP A 61 -33.23 -2.17 29.71
CA ASP A 61 -33.14 -3.51 29.13
C ASP A 61 -31.74 -3.80 28.55
N PRO A 62 -31.24 -5.05 28.67
CA PRO A 62 -30.04 -5.49 27.98
C PRO A 62 -30.33 -5.70 26.47
N ASP A 63 -29.34 -5.34 25.65
CA ASP A 63 -29.32 -5.41 24.17
C ASP A 63 -30.04 -6.65 23.59
N PRO A 64 -30.91 -6.50 22.57
CA PRO A 64 -31.37 -7.62 21.80
C PRO A 64 -30.26 -8.11 20.87
N ASP A 65 -29.96 -9.40 20.99
CA ASP A 65 -29.22 -10.27 20.08
C ASP A 65 -29.32 -9.86 18.60
N LEU A 66 -28.26 -9.19 18.09
CA LEU A 66 -28.10 -8.81 16.68
C LEU A 66 -27.50 -9.95 15.83
N SER A 67 -27.99 -11.19 16.01
CA SER A 67 -27.61 -12.34 15.19
C SER A 67 -28.68 -12.75 14.17
N SER A 68 -29.32 -11.80 13.48
CA SER A 68 -30.01 -12.11 12.22
C SER A 68 -30.31 -10.87 11.38
N VAL A 69 -29.32 -10.41 10.62
CA VAL A 69 -29.57 -9.64 9.40
C VAL A 69 -29.44 -10.61 8.22
N PRO A 70 -30.38 -10.65 7.25
CA PRO A 70 -30.32 -11.62 6.17
C PRO A 70 -29.07 -11.40 5.32
N ASP A 71 -28.30 -12.46 5.13
CA ASP A 71 -27.22 -12.55 4.16
C ASP A 71 -27.80 -12.19 2.76
N PRO A 72 -27.17 -11.31 1.95
CA PRO A 72 -27.69 -10.99 0.63
C PRO A 72 -27.87 -12.26 -0.21
N ASP A 73 -29.03 -12.33 -0.86
CA ASP A 73 -29.55 -13.48 -1.60
C ASP A 73 -28.43 -14.25 -2.33
N PRO A 74 -28.24 -15.56 -2.02
CA PRO A 74 -27.26 -16.42 -2.69
C PRO A 74 -27.33 -16.32 -4.22
N ASP A 75 -28.51 -16.05 -4.78
CA ASP A 75 -28.72 -15.91 -6.22
C ASP A 75 -28.09 -14.64 -6.79
N GLN A 76 -28.00 -13.54 -6.03
CA GLN A 76 -27.31 -12.32 -6.46
C GLN A 76 -25.78 -12.50 -6.47
N ARG A 77 -25.23 -13.17 -5.44
CA ARG A 77 -23.79 -13.51 -5.37
C ARG A 77 -23.41 -14.46 -6.51
N VAL A 78 -24.23 -15.48 -6.78
CA VAL A 78 -24.02 -16.41 -7.89
C VAL A 78 -24.17 -15.70 -9.25
N ALA A 79 -25.09 -14.75 -9.39
CA ALA A 79 -25.24 -13.96 -10.62
C ALA A 79 -24.05 -13.03 -10.87
N ALA A 80 -23.49 -12.41 -9.83
CA ALA A 80 -22.27 -11.59 -9.92
C ALA A 80 -21.05 -12.43 -10.31
N VAL A 81 -20.84 -13.58 -9.65
CA VAL A 81 -19.77 -14.53 -9.98
C VAL A 81 -19.89 -15.06 -11.41
N ARG A 82 -21.12 -15.35 -11.88
CA ARG A 82 -21.38 -15.78 -13.26
C ARG A 82 -21.09 -14.67 -14.28
N ARG A 83 -21.34 -13.40 -13.95
CA ARG A 83 -21.00 -12.24 -14.80
C ARG A 83 -19.49 -12.05 -14.92
N VAL A 84 -18.75 -12.15 -13.81
CA VAL A 84 -17.28 -12.11 -13.79
C VAL A 84 -16.68 -13.27 -14.60
N ALA A 85 -17.22 -14.48 -14.43
CA ALA A 85 -16.78 -15.65 -15.19
C ALA A 85 -17.11 -15.53 -16.70
N ALA A 86 -18.22 -14.87 -17.06
CA ALA A 86 -18.58 -14.62 -18.45
C ALA A 86 -17.71 -13.53 -19.10
N ALA A 87 -17.38 -12.48 -18.36
CA ALA A 87 -16.43 -11.45 -18.80
C ALA A 87 -15.04 -12.05 -19.04
N GLY A 88 -14.53 -12.87 -18.10
CA GLY A 88 -13.25 -13.57 -18.25
C GLY A 88 -13.20 -14.55 -19.43
N ARG A 89 -14.32 -15.23 -19.76
CA ARG A 89 -14.40 -16.12 -20.94
C ARG A 89 -14.41 -15.34 -22.26
N ARG A 90 -15.08 -14.19 -22.33
CA ARG A 90 -15.08 -13.31 -23.51
C ARG A 90 -13.69 -12.73 -23.76
N TRP A 91 -12.98 -12.37 -22.69
CA TRP A 91 -11.62 -11.84 -22.76
C TRP A 91 -10.60 -12.90 -23.22
N ARG A 92 -10.71 -14.15 -22.74
CA ARG A 92 -9.90 -15.28 -23.23
C ARG A 92 -10.17 -15.62 -24.69
N ALA A 93 -11.41 -15.49 -25.16
CA ALA A 93 -11.75 -15.72 -26.57
C ALA A 93 -11.14 -14.66 -27.50
N VAL A 94 -11.10 -13.39 -27.07
CA VAL A 94 -10.46 -12.29 -27.81
C VAL A 94 -8.94 -12.45 -27.84
N GLN A 95 -8.32 -12.86 -26.72
CA GLN A 95 -6.87 -13.15 -26.69
C GLN A 95 -6.48 -14.35 -27.56
N LEU A 96 -7.27 -15.44 -27.57
CA LEU A 96 -7.00 -16.60 -28.42
C LEU A 96 -7.16 -16.28 -29.91
N ALA A 97 -8.13 -15.42 -30.28
CA ALA A 97 -8.28 -14.95 -31.66
C ALA A 97 -7.11 -14.04 -32.10
N GLY A 98 -6.58 -13.22 -31.19
CA GLY A 98 -5.38 -12.40 -31.42
C GLY A 98 -4.09 -13.23 -31.56
N CYS A 99 -3.91 -14.26 -30.73
CA CYS A 99 -2.76 -15.16 -30.82
C CYS A 99 -2.74 -16.00 -32.12
N ALA A 100 -3.91 -16.41 -32.62
CA ALA A 100 -4.01 -17.13 -33.89
C ALA A 100 -3.63 -16.23 -35.10
N ALA A 101 -3.96 -14.94 -35.05
CA ALA A 101 -3.57 -13.98 -36.09
C ALA A 101 -2.05 -13.68 -36.08
N LEU A 102 -1.43 -13.64 -34.90
CA LEU A 102 0.03 -13.39 -34.76
C LEU A 102 0.88 -14.63 -35.13
N LEU A 103 0.42 -15.84 -34.85
CA LEU A 103 1.09 -17.08 -35.28
C LEU A 103 1.07 -17.26 -36.81
N ALA A 104 0.05 -16.75 -37.51
CA ALA A 104 -0.02 -16.80 -38.97
C ALA A 104 0.97 -15.83 -39.66
N VAL A 105 1.35 -14.73 -38.99
CA VAL A 105 2.35 -13.77 -39.51
C VAL A 105 3.78 -14.21 -39.19
N ALA A 106 4.00 -14.94 -38.09
CA ALA A 106 5.32 -15.45 -37.71
C ALA A 106 5.80 -16.64 -38.58
N MET A 107 4.89 -17.42 -39.17
CA MET A 107 5.27 -18.59 -40.00
C MET A 107 5.68 -18.25 -41.43
N THR A 108 5.45 -17.03 -41.92
CA THR A 108 5.90 -16.57 -43.24
C THR A 108 7.22 -15.79 -43.22
N ALA A 109 7.71 -15.37 -42.05
CA ALA A 109 8.98 -14.64 -41.90
C ALA A 109 10.19 -15.52 -41.51
N GLY A 110 9.98 -16.80 -41.17
CA GLY A 110 11.01 -17.71 -40.64
C GLY A 110 11.83 -18.51 -41.66
N ALA A 111 11.74 -18.23 -42.97
CA ALA A 111 12.37 -19.05 -44.01
C ALA A 111 13.69 -18.50 -44.60
N ILE A 112 14.27 -17.42 -44.06
CA ILE A 112 15.54 -16.87 -44.57
C ILE A 112 16.47 -16.50 -43.41
N ALA A 113 17.12 -17.49 -42.80
CA ALA A 113 18.42 -17.34 -42.10
C ALA A 113 18.89 -18.69 -41.54
N PHE A 114 19.21 -19.64 -42.42
CA PHE A 114 19.99 -20.83 -42.04
C PHE A 114 21.16 -20.94 -43.03
N GLY A 115 22.39 -20.71 -42.56
CA GLY A 115 23.57 -20.91 -43.39
C GLY A 115 24.88 -20.41 -42.77
N ALA A 116 25.74 -21.36 -42.38
CA ALA A 116 27.13 -21.23 -41.93
C ALA A 116 27.29 -20.76 -40.46
N VAL A 117 28.04 -21.40 -39.57
CA VAL A 117 29.31 -22.12 -39.71
C VAL A 117 29.38 -23.27 -38.70
N ARG A 118 30.04 -24.36 -39.12
CA ARG A 118 30.37 -25.54 -38.32
C ARG A 118 31.83 -25.50 -37.88
N ASP A 119 32.08 -26.08 -36.71
CA ASP A 119 33.33 -26.66 -36.18
C ASP A 119 34.39 -25.76 -35.53
N GLY A 120 34.72 -26.14 -34.29
CA GLY A 120 35.82 -25.61 -33.48
C GLY A 120 35.76 -26.16 -32.05
N GLY A 121 36.11 -27.43 -31.87
CA GLY A 121 36.13 -28.09 -30.56
C GLY A 121 37.20 -27.52 -29.63
N GLY A 122 36.77 -27.18 -28.42
CA GLY A 122 37.62 -26.90 -27.27
C GLY A 122 36.77 -27.07 -26.02
N ALA A 123 37.16 -27.97 -25.11
CA ALA A 123 36.50 -28.17 -23.84
C ALA A 123 36.58 -26.87 -23.01
N GLN A 124 35.57 -26.01 -23.13
CA GLN A 124 35.32 -24.96 -22.17
C GLN A 124 34.59 -25.59 -20.99
N VAL A 125 35.22 -25.49 -19.83
CA VAL A 125 34.55 -25.58 -18.54
C VAL A 125 33.31 -24.69 -18.63
N THR A 126 32.12 -25.30 -18.67
CA THR A 126 30.87 -24.57 -18.64
C THR A 126 30.80 -23.85 -17.31
N ALA A 127 31.15 -22.56 -17.32
CA ALA A 127 30.71 -21.64 -16.29
C ALA A 127 29.20 -21.85 -16.16
N ALA A 128 28.73 -22.08 -14.93
CA ALA A 128 27.31 -22.14 -14.63
C ALA A 128 26.60 -20.98 -15.36
N PRO A 129 25.45 -21.21 -16.01
CA PRO A 129 24.69 -20.10 -16.57
C PRO A 129 24.50 -19.10 -15.44
N ALA A 130 24.94 -17.87 -15.67
CA ALA A 130 24.82 -16.79 -14.71
C ALA A 130 23.41 -16.83 -14.13
N ALA A 131 23.31 -16.97 -12.80
CA ALA A 131 22.04 -16.88 -12.10
C ALA A 131 21.30 -15.67 -12.68
N LEU A 132 20.12 -15.90 -13.26
CA LEU A 132 19.32 -14.84 -13.87
C LEU A 132 19.22 -13.71 -12.84
N SER A 133 19.85 -12.58 -13.17
CA SER A 133 19.97 -11.45 -12.27
C SER A 133 18.57 -10.91 -11.96
N PRO A 134 18.31 -10.34 -10.77
CA PRO A 134 17.06 -9.65 -10.49
C PRO A 134 16.68 -8.61 -11.55
N GLU A 135 17.66 -8.03 -12.25
CA GLU A 135 17.45 -7.12 -13.38
C GLU A 135 16.72 -7.77 -14.57
N LEU A 136 16.87 -9.08 -14.79
CA LEU A 136 16.16 -9.83 -15.84
C LEU A 136 14.68 -10.09 -15.52
N LEU A 137 14.31 -10.08 -14.23
CA LEU A 137 12.90 -10.12 -13.81
C LEU A 137 12.21 -8.77 -14.08
N SER A 138 12.98 -7.68 -14.17
CA SER A 138 12.49 -6.35 -14.52
C SER A 138 12.37 -6.14 -16.04
N SER A 139 12.95 -7.01 -16.86
CA SER A 139 12.95 -6.88 -18.33
C SER A 139 11.82 -7.68 -18.97
N GLY A 140 10.59 -7.12 -18.99
CA GLY A 140 9.53 -7.35 -19.99
C GLY A 140 8.96 -8.77 -20.22
N ASP A 141 9.60 -9.84 -19.78
CA ASP A 141 9.15 -11.21 -20.00
C ASP A 141 9.38 -12.09 -18.75
N LEU A 142 8.67 -11.70 -17.70
CA LEU A 142 8.62 -12.43 -16.43
C LEU A 142 8.13 -13.87 -16.62
N GLU A 143 7.24 -14.13 -17.59
CA GLU A 143 6.75 -15.48 -17.90
C GLU A 143 7.85 -16.37 -18.49
N THR A 144 8.60 -15.89 -19.50
CA THR A 144 9.73 -16.64 -20.04
C THR A 144 10.82 -16.84 -19.00
N SER A 145 11.07 -15.84 -18.15
CA SER A 145 12.03 -15.96 -17.04
C SER A 145 11.62 -17.05 -16.04
N ILE A 146 10.33 -17.09 -15.66
CA ILE A 146 9.78 -18.16 -14.82
C ILE A 146 9.92 -19.52 -15.50
N GLY A 147 9.58 -19.63 -16.79
CA GLY A 147 9.71 -20.88 -17.55
C GLY A 147 11.15 -21.38 -17.64
N ALA A 148 12.11 -20.47 -17.84
CA ALA A 148 13.54 -20.77 -17.85
C ALA A 148 14.03 -21.24 -16.48
N LEU A 149 13.64 -20.56 -15.39
CA LEU A 149 13.96 -20.95 -14.02
C LEU A 149 13.39 -22.33 -13.68
N GLN A 150 12.14 -22.60 -14.04
CA GLN A 150 11.51 -23.91 -13.85
C GLN A 150 12.23 -25.02 -14.62
N LYS A 151 12.67 -24.75 -15.86
CA LYS A 151 13.47 -25.72 -16.63
C LYS A 151 14.81 -25.98 -15.95
N HIS A 152 15.55 -24.93 -15.60
CA HIS A 152 16.84 -25.02 -14.92
C HIS A 152 16.75 -25.80 -13.61
N LEU A 153 15.74 -25.55 -12.78
CA LEU A 153 15.56 -26.21 -11.49
C LEU A 153 15.11 -27.68 -11.59
N ARG A 154 14.59 -28.12 -12.73
CA ARG A 154 14.39 -29.55 -13.01
C ARG A 154 15.72 -30.26 -13.23
N ASP A 155 16.65 -29.61 -13.92
CA ASP A 155 17.98 -30.16 -14.21
C ASP A 155 18.93 -30.00 -13.00
N GLN A 156 18.74 -28.93 -12.20
CA GLN A 156 19.56 -28.57 -11.05
C GLN A 156 18.72 -28.36 -9.77
N PRO A 157 18.09 -29.41 -9.22
CA PRO A 157 17.13 -29.30 -8.11
C PRO A 157 17.74 -28.89 -6.75
N ARG A 158 19.08 -28.81 -6.67
CA ARG A 158 19.82 -28.36 -5.47
C ARG A 158 20.28 -26.91 -5.56
N ASP A 159 19.97 -26.20 -6.64
CA ASP A 159 20.28 -24.77 -6.77
C ASP A 159 19.34 -23.93 -5.90
N PHE A 160 19.74 -23.72 -4.63
CA PHE A 160 18.99 -22.90 -3.68
C PHE A 160 18.86 -21.45 -4.16
N GLY A 161 19.83 -20.93 -4.91
CA GLY A 161 19.81 -19.59 -5.51
C GLY A 161 18.67 -19.46 -6.52
N GLY A 162 18.61 -20.40 -7.46
CA GLY A 162 17.53 -20.47 -8.45
C GLY A 162 16.15 -20.62 -7.82
N TRP A 163 16.01 -21.44 -6.76
CA TRP A 163 14.75 -21.56 -6.02
C TRP A 163 14.30 -20.24 -5.38
N ALA A 164 15.23 -19.46 -4.82
CA ALA A 164 14.91 -18.14 -4.26
C ALA A 164 14.45 -17.16 -5.36
N THR A 165 15.16 -17.13 -6.49
CA THR A 165 14.82 -16.29 -7.64
C THR A 165 13.47 -16.66 -8.23
N LEU A 166 13.15 -17.96 -8.36
CA LEU A 166 11.83 -18.42 -8.80
C LEU A 166 10.73 -17.98 -7.84
N GLY A 167 10.98 -18.09 -6.54
CA GLY A 167 10.05 -17.64 -5.51
C GLY A 167 9.72 -16.15 -5.62
N LEU A 168 10.76 -15.32 -5.79
CA LEU A 168 10.62 -13.88 -6.04
C LEU A 168 9.88 -13.57 -7.35
N ALA A 169 10.18 -14.29 -8.42
CA ALA A 169 9.50 -14.12 -9.70
C ALA A 169 7.99 -14.37 -9.60
N TYR A 170 7.56 -15.36 -8.80
CA TYR A 170 6.13 -15.58 -8.52
C TYR A 170 5.49 -14.47 -7.69
N VAL A 171 6.22 -13.88 -6.72
CA VAL A 171 5.73 -12.70 -5.99
C VAL A 171 5.51 -11.54 -6.95
N GLU A 172 6.50 -11.26 -7.81
CA GLU A 172 6.42 -10.17 -8.78
C GLU A 172 5.30 -10.38 -9.80
N GLN A 173 5.11 -11.63 -10.25
CA GLN A 173 4.05 -11.98 -11.19
C GLN A 173 2.67 -11.77 -10.58
N ALA A 174 2.48 -12.14 -9.32
CA ALA A 174 1.23 -11.87 -8.62
C ALA A 174 0.97 -10.38 -8.45
N ARG A 175 2.00 -9.60 -8.06
CA ARG A 175 1.88 -8.15 -7.87
C ARG A 175 1.56 -7.42 -9.16
N THR A 176 2.33 -7.68 -10.22
CA THR A 176 2.17 -7.01 -11.54
C THR A 176 0.83 -7.34 -12.20
N LYS A 177 0.29 -8.54 -11.98
CA LYS A 177 -1.01 -8.94 -12.54
C LYS A 177 -2.21 -8.67 -11.63
N GLY A 178 -1.97 -8.24 -10.39
CA GLY A 178 -3.03 -8.13 -9.38
C GLY A 178 -3.72 -9.46 -9.06
N ASP A 179 -3.04 -10.60 -9.30
CA ASP A 179 -3.58 -11.94 -9.09
C ASP A 179 -2.76 -12.71 -8.04
N PRO A 180 -3.26 -12.87 -6.80
CA PRO A 180 -2.54 -13.53 -5.72
C PRO A 180 -2.41 -15.05 -5.88
N SER A 181 -2.96 -15.65 -6.95
CA SER A 181 -2.93 -17.10 -7.21
C SER A 181 -1.53 -17.72 -7.27
N ARG A 182 -0.48 -16.89 -7.48
CA ARG A 182 0.92 -17.33 -7.53
C ARG A 182 1.63 -17.36 -6.17
N TYR A 183 1.06 -16.76 -5.13
CA TYR A 183 1.69 -16.74 -3.80
C TYR A 183 1.96 -18.13 -3.20
N PRO A 184 1.13 -19.17 -3.39
CA PRO A 184 1.47 -20.52 -2.96
C PRO A 184 2.72 -21.09 -3.64
N GLN A 185 2.92 -20.79 -4.93
CA GLN A 185 4.10 -21.22 -5.68
C GLN A 185 5.36 -20.48 -5.22
N ALA A 186 5.22 -19.17 -4.94
CA ALA A 186 6.29 -18.37 -4.33
C ALA A 186 6.73 -18.97 -2.99
N GLU A 187 5.78 -19.30 -2.13
CA GLU A 187 6.02 -19.89 -0.81
C GLU A 187 6.82 -21.19 -0.91
N GLU A 188 6.39 -22.12 -1.77
CA GLU A 188 7.05 -23.42 -1.92
C GLU A 188 8.47 -23.28 -2.46
N ALA A 189 8.68 -22.40 -3.46
CA ALA A 189 10.01 -22.16 -4.02
C ALA A 189 10.97 -21.54 -2.98
N LEU A 190 10.51 -20.54 -2.21
CA LEU A 190 11.30 -19.93 -1.15
C LEU A 190 11.58 -20.91 -0.01
N LYS A 191 10.60 -21.74 0.37
CA LYS A 191 10.78 -22.81 1.36
C LYS A 191 11.83 -23.80 0.87
N ARG A 192 11.74 -24.23 -0.39
CA ARG A 192 12.72 -25.16 -0.97
C ARG A 192 14.14 -24.61 -0.96
N SER A 193 14.30 -23.31 -1.23
CA SER A 193 15.59 -22.62 -1.10
C SER A 193 16.14 -22.70 0.32
N LEU A 194 15.33 -22.40 1.34
CA LEU A 194 15.73 -22.41 2.74
C LEU A 194 15.92 -23.83 3.32
N ASP A 195 15.22 -24.84 2.80
CA ASP A 195 15.47 -26.24 3.16
C ASP A 195 16.85 -26.71 2.67
N LEU A 196 17.35 -26.14 1.56
CA LEU A 196 18.67 -26.43 1.00
C LEU A 196 19.78 -25.59 1.65
N GLU A 197 19.52 -24.31 1.91
CA GLU A 197 20.43 -23.38 2.59
C GLU A 197 19.65 -22.50 3.59
N PRO A 198 19.57 -22.88 4.88
CA PRO A 198 18.74 -22.21 5.88
C PRO A 198 19.12 -20.75 6.16
N ARG A 199 20.35 -20.32 5.82
CA ARG A 199 20.85 -18.97 6.12
C ARG A 199 20.95 -18.08 4.88
N TYR A 200 20.34 -18.48 3.76
CA TYR A 200 20.42 -17.71 2.52
C TYR A 200 19.63 -16.40 2.61
N ASP A 201 20.34 -15.27 2.61
CA ASP A 201 19.77 -13.93 2.80
C ASP A 201 18.77 -13.55 1.70
N GLN A 202 19.02 -13.95 0.45
CA GLN A 202 18.10 -13.66 -0.66
C GLN A 202 16.77 -14.41 -0.52
N ALA A 203 16.77 -15.65 -0.02
CA ALA A 203 15.54 -16.39 0.23
C ALA A 203 14.77 -15.82 1.42
N LEU A 204 15.47 -15.40 2.49
CA LEU A 204 14.85 -14.68 3.61
C LEU A 204 14.25 -13.35 3.15
N ALA A 205 14.96 -12.57 2.34
CA ALA A 205 14.44 -11.35 1.73
C ALA A 205 13.24 -11.63 0.79
N GLY A 206 13.25 -12.76 0.09
CA GLY A 206 12.09 -13.22 -0.69
C GLY A 206 10.89 -13.60 0.18
N ARG A 207 11.12 -14.23 1.35
CA ARG A 207 10.05 -14.48 2.34
C ARG A 207 9.51 -13.17 2.91
N ALA A 208 10.36 -12.17 3.12
CA ALA A 208 9.93 -10.84 3.54
C ALA A 208 9.03 -10.18 2.48
N ALA A 209 9.44 -10.22 1.21
CA ALA A 209 8.63 -9.70 0.10
C ALA A 209 7.29 -10.43 -0.07
N LEU A 210 7.27 -11.76 0.06
CA LEU A 210 6.03 -12.55 0.02
C LEU A 210 5.11 -12.22 1.20
N ALA A 211 5.66 -12.10 2.41
CA ALA A 211 4.90 -11.74 3.60
C ALA A 211 4.29 -10.32 3.46
N ALA A 212 5.07 -9.36 2.97
CA ALA A 212 4.59 -8.01 2.66
C ALA A 212 3.49 -8.03 1.59
N ALA A 213 3.64 -8.81 0.52
CA ALA A 213 2.64 -8.96 -0.54
C ALA A 213 1.33 -9.64 -0.06
N ARG A 214 1.42 -10.45 1.00
CA ARG A 214 0.28 -11.02 1.73
C ARG A 214 -0.19 -10.14 2.88
N HIS A 215 0.36 -8.94 3.02
CA HIS A 215 -0.04 -7.98 4.04
C HIS A 215 0.24 -8.49 5.50
N ASP A 216 1.19 -9.43 5.65
CA ASP A 216 1.78 -9.89 6.91
C ASP A 216 3.08 -9.12 7.18
N PHE A 217 2.95 -7.92 7.74
CA PHE A 217 4.10 -7.04 7.93
C PHE A 217 4.94 -7.37 9.15
N GLU A 218 4.38 -8.01 10.18
CA GLU A 218 5.16 -8.60 11.28
C GLU A 218 6.08 -9.70 10.75
N GLY A 219 5.53 -10.62 9.94
CA GLY A 219 6.32 -11.64 9.24
C GLY A 219 7.35 -11.03 8.30
N ALA A 220 6.97 -10.00 7.52
CA ALA A 220 7.89 -9.31 6.62
C ALA A 220 9.08 -8.69 7.37
N LEU A 221 8.81 -8.01 8.49
CA LEU A 221 9.84 -7.41 9.33
C LEU A 221 10.77 -8.48 9.89
N LYS A 222 10.22 -9.57 10.45
CA LYS A 222 11.01 -10.69 10.98
C LYS A 222 11.95 -11.30 9.93
N TYR A 223 11.44 -11.57 8.73
CA TYR A 223 12.25 -12.15 7.66
C TYR A 223 13.29 -11.16 7.11
N ALA A 224 12.94 -9.88 7.03
CA ALA A 224 13.87 -8.82 6.63
C ALA A 224 15.01 -8.67 7.63
N ASP A 225 14.71 -8.60 8.93
CA ASP A 225 15.72 -8.53 9.98
C ASP A 225 16.62 -9.77 9.95
N GLY A 226 16.05 -10.98 9.81
CA GLY A 226 16.81 -12.21 9.66
C GLY A 226 17.73 -12.22 8.44
N ALA A 227 17.30 -11.64 7.30
CA ALA A 227 18.15 -11.48 6.13
C ALA A 227 19.30 -10.48 6.39
N LEU A 228 19.02 -9.36 7.08
CA LEU A 228 20.00 -8.31 7.39
C LEU A 228 21.03 -8.74 8.44
N GLU A 229 20.69 -9.67 9.34
CA GLU A 229 21.65 -10.32 10.22
C GLU A 229 22.70 -11.15 9.46
N ARG A 230 22.35 -11.65 8.26
CA ARG A 230 23.25 -12.43 7.41
C ARG A 230 24.00 -11.55 6.43
N ASN A 231 23.28 -10.60 5.83
CA ASN A 231 23.82 -9.65 4.87
C ASN A 231 23.26 -8.26 5.16
N PRO A 232 24.01 -7.41 5.89
CA PRO A 232 23.59 -6.05 6.22
C PRO A 232 23.35 -5.14 5.00
N TYR A 233 23.81 -5.54 3.82
CA TYR A 233 23.73 -4.81 2.55
C TYR A 233 22.73 -5.41 1.56
N ASN A 234 21.87 -6.34 2.00
CA ASN A 234 20.81 -6.88 1.15
C ASN A 234 19.75 -5.79 0.91
N GLU A 235 19.73 -5.23 -0.31
CA GLU A 235 18.84 -4.13 -0.70
C GLU A 235 17.35 -4.47 -0.52
N ARG A 236 16.93 -5.68 -0.90
CA ARG A 236 15.54 -6.11 -0.76
C ARG A 236 15.14 -6.21 0.70
N ALA A 237 16.00 -6.75 1.56
CA ALA A 237 15.73 -6.82 3.00
C ALA A 237 15.70 -5.43 3.64
N LEU A 238 16.61 -4.52 3.25
CA LEU A 238 16.58 -3.11 3.69
C LEU A 238 15.26 -2.45 3.30
N SER A 239 14.83 -2.64 2.05
CA SER A 239 13.58 -2.11 1.52
C SER A 239 12.34 -2.68 2.22
N SER A 240 12.25 -4.01 2.34
CA SER A 240 11.13 -4.69 3.02
C SER A 240 11.06 -4.33 4.50
N ARG A 241 12.19 -4.07 5.16
CA ARG A 241 12.21 -3.60 6.55
C ARG A 241 11.58 -2.22 6.68
N ILE A 242 11.92 -1.27 5.78
CA ILE A 242 11.30 0.06 5.77
C ILE A 242 9.80 -0.07 5.55
N ASP A 243 9.40 -0.81 4.51
CA ASP A 243 7.99 -1.00 4.15
C ASP A 243 7.20 -1.60 5.32
N ALA A 244 7.71 -2.67 5.92
CA ALA A 244 7.06 -3.32 7.06
C ALA A 244 6.91 -2.37 8.27
N LEU A 245 7.94 -1.57 8.58
CA LEU A 245 7.86 -0.61 9.70
C LEU A 245 6.87 0.52 9.42
N VAL A 246 6.82 1.02 8.18
CA VAL A 246 5.81 2.02 7.75
C VAL A 246 4.41 1.45 7.90
N GLU A 247 4.20 0.24 7.39
CA GLU A 247 2.89 -0.42 7.40
C GLU A 247 2.46 -0.90 8.79
N LEU A 248 3.39 -1.06 9.74
CA LEU A 248 3.06 -1.30 11.15
C LEU A 248 2.82 0.00 11.94
N GLY A 249 3.04 1.17 11.33
CA GLY A 249 2.92 2.48 11.98
C GLY A 249 4.12 2.85 12.86
N ARG A 250 5.23 2.11 12.75
CA ARG A 250 6.47 2.30 13.54
C ARG A 250 7.38 3.36 12.87
N TYR A 251 6.87 4.57 12.71
CA TYR A 251 7.48 5.60 11.86
C TYR A 251 8.88 6.06 12.29
N ASP A 252 9.15 6.15 13.60
CA ASP A 252 10.48 6.52 14.09
C ASP A 252 11.52 5.44 13.73
N GLU A 253 11.13 4.17 13.78
CA GLU A 253 11.98 3.06 13.39
C GLU A 253 12.12 2.96 11.88
N ALA A 254 11.05 3.24 11.12
CA ALA A 254 11.09 3.35 9.67
C ALA A 254 12.07 4.45 9.22
N SER A 255 12.11 5.60 9.90
CA SER A 255 13.09 6.66 9.61
C SER A 255 14.52 6.15 9.82
N LYS A 256 14.81 5.50 10.94
CA LYS A 256 16.14 4.92 11.21
C LYS A 256 16.50 3.83 10.20
N ALA A 257 15.53 3.02 9.78
CA ALA A 257 15.69 2.00 8.75
C ALA A 257 16.03 2.63 7.41
N ALA A 258 15.35 3.71 7.03
CA ALA A 258 15.59 4.44 5.80
C ALA A 258 16.98 5.11 5.80
N ASP A 259 17.37 5.75 6.89
CA ASP A 259 18.72 6.34 7.04
C ASP A 259 19.81 5.24 6.95
N THR A 260 19.57 4.07 7.56
CA THR A 260 20.47 2.93 7.46
C THR A 260 20.57 2.40 6.03
N ALA A 261 19.43 2.23 5.35
CA ALA A 261 19.39 1.74 3.99
C ALA A 261 20.11 2.69 3.03
N ASP A 262 19.88 4.00 3.16
CA ASP A 262 20.54 5.04 2.37
C ASP A 262 22.07 4.99 2.55
N SER A 263 22.54 4.80 3.78
CA SER A 263 23.99 4.69 4.05
C SER A 263 24.66 3.43 3.50
N ARG A 264 23.91 2.33 3.31
CA ARG A 264 24.46 1.02 2.94
C ARG A 264 24.28 0.69 1.46
N ARG A 265 23.12 1.00 0.91
CA ARG A 265 22.70 0.70 -0.46
C ARG A 265 21.84 1.85 -0.98
N PRO A 266 22.43 3.03 -1.23
CA PRO A 266 21.69 4.10 -1.88
C PRO A 266 21.31 3.65 -3.29
N GLY A 267 20.11 4.02 -3.72
CA GLY A 267 19.55 3.62 -5.00
C GLY A 267 18.06 3.89 -5.09
N VAL A 268 17.49 3.79 -6.29
CA VAL A 268 16.07 4.06 -6.55
C VAL A 268 15.13 3.34 -5.57
N PRO A 269 15.29 2.03 -5.27
CA PRO A 269 14.42 1.33 -4.34
C PRO A 269 14.42 1.92 -2.92
N VAL A 270 15.56 2.44 -2.48
CA VAL A 270 15.72 3.04 -1.14
C VAL A 270 15.26 4.50 -1.14
N PHE A 271 15.60 5.28 -2.16
CA PHE A 271 15.25 6.70 -2.23
C PHE A 271 13.75 6.96 -2.25
N THR A 272 12.96 6.16 -2.98
CA THR A 272 11.50 6.35 -3.00
C THR A 272 10.86 6.06 -1.65
N ARG A 273 11.34 5.03 -0.94
CA ARG A 273 10.90 4.69 0.42
C ARG A 273 11.33 5.73 1.44
N TYR A 274 12.57 6.21 1.32
CA TYR A 274 13.09 7.29 2.14
C TYR A 274 12.23 8.55 2.01
N ALA A 275 11.91 8.93 0.76
CA ALA A 275 11.04 10.07 0.48
C ALA A 275 9.66 9.89 1.10
N TYR A 276 9.05 8.70 0.97
CA TYR A 276 7.74 8.44 1.56
C TYR A 276 7.75 8.50 3.10
N VAL A 277 8.80 7.97 3.75
CA VAL A 277 8.96 8.10 5.22
C VAL A 277 9.08 9.57 5.63
N ARG A 278 9.77 10.40 4.85
CA ARG A 278 9.87 11.85 5.10
C ARG A 278 8.54 12.56 4.87
N GLU A 279 7.79 12.20 3.83
CA GLU A 279 6.45 12.72 3.56
C GLU A 279 5.48 12.40 4.71
N LEU A 280 5.47 11.15 5.21
CA LEU A 280 4.66 10.74 6.37
C LEU A 280 4.98 11.51 7.66
N ARG A 281 6.12 12.20 7.71
CA ARG A 281 6.56 13.07 8.81
C ARG A 281 6.36 14.57 8.53
N GLY A 282 5.70 14.90 7.42
CA GLY A 282 5.47 16.27 6.96
C GLY A 282 6.64 16.92 6.25
N ASP A 283 7.77 16.23 6.08
CA ASP A 283 8.96 16.75 5.39
C ASP A 283 8.88 16.51 3.87
N VAL A 284 7.88 17.16 3.26
CA VAL A 284 7.62 17.14 1.82
C VAL A 284 8.80 17.70 1.02
N ARG A 285 9.55 18.66 1.58
CA ARG A 285 10.71 19.26 0.92
C ARG A 285 11.84 18.25 0.75
N THR A 286 12.16 17.50 1.80
CA THR A 286 13.15 16.42 1.69
C THR A 286 12.65 15.31 0.78
N ALA A 287 11.37 14.93 0.87
CA ALA A 287 10.78 13.91 0.00
C ALA A 287 10.97 14.27 -1.49
N GLN A 288 10.60 15.50 -1.88
CA GLN A 288 10.78 16.02 -3.23
C GLN A 288 12.25 15.96 -3.68
N ARG A 289 13.17 16.51 -2.87
CA ARG A 289 14.61 16.53 -3.19
C ARG A 289 15.18 15.13 -3.41
N VAL A 290 14.81 14.17 -2.57
CA VAL A 290 15.29 12.79 -2.66
C VAL A 290 14.74 12.10 -3.91
N LEU A 291 13.47 12.32 -4.25
CA LEU A 291 12.88 11.79 -5.48
C LEU A 291 13.49 12.42 -6.75
N ASP A 292 13.78 13.73 -6.72
CA ASP A 292 14.48 14.40 -7.83
C ASP A 292 15.89 13.82 -8.03
N GLN A 293 16.62 13.56 -6.93
CA GLN A 293 17.90 12.87 -6.98
C GLN A 293 17.76 11.46 -7.55
N ALA A 294 16.75 10.69 -7.09
CA ALA A 294 16.47 9.35 -7.60
C ALA A 294 16.23 9.38 -9.12
N LEU A 295 15.41 10.32 -9.59
CA LEU A 295 15.08 10.48 -11.01
C LEU A 295 16.30 10.87 -11.84
N SER A 296 17.22 11.68 -11.27
CA SER A 296 18.46 12.06 -11.95
C SER A 296 19.44 10.89 -12.14
N SER A 297 19.36 9.89 -11.25
CA SER A 297 20.18 8.67 -11.28
C SER A 297 19.52 7.48 -11.97
N ALA A 298 18.22 7.54 -12.24
CA ALA A 298 17.46 6.47 -12.87
C ALA A 298 17.83 6.32 -14.34
N THR A 299 18.28 5.13 -14.74
CA THR A 299 18.66 4.81 -16.12
C THR A 299 17.74 3.77 -16.77
N ALA A 300 17.12 2.89 -15.98
CA ALA A 300 16.16 1.92 -16.46
C ALA A 300 14.78 2.56 -16.67
N ALA A 301 14.05 2.13 -17.70
CA ALA A 301 12.70 2.63 -17.98
C ALA A 301 11.74 2.39 -16.80
N GLY A 302 11.82 1.22 -16.15
CA GLY A 302 11.03 0.91 -14.96
C GLY A 302 11.32 1.85 -13.78
N ASP A 303 12.59 2.17 -13.53
CA ASP A 303 12.97 3.13 -12.48
C ASP A 303 12.47 4.54 -12.81
N ILE A 304 12.59 4.97 -14.06
CA ILE A 304 12.07 6.27 -14.51
C ILE A 304 10.55 6.32 -14.32
N ALA A 305 9.82 5.28 -14.70
CA ALA A 305 8.38 5.18 -14.50
C ALA A 305 8.01 5.24 -13.02
N TYR A 306 8.65 4.43 -12.19
CA TYR A 306 8.39 4.35 -10.76
C TYR A 306 8.65 5.67 -10.03
N VAL A 307 9.84 6.27 -10.21
CA VAL A 307 10.20 7.52 -9.54
C VAL A 307 9.38 8.69 -10.05
N SER A 308 9.13 8.76 -11.37
CA SER A 308 8.29 9.83 -11.93
C SER A 308 6.84 9.71 -11.42
N SER A 309 6.29 8.51 -11.25
CA SER A 309 4.99 8.35 -10.60
C SER A 309 5.00 8.79 -9.13
N ALA A 310 6.06 8.51 -8.37
CA ALA A 310 6.17 8.96 -6.99
C ALA A 310 6.21 10.50 -6.89
N LEU A 311 6.95 11.17 -7.78
CA LEU A 311 6.95 12.64 -7.89
C LEU A 311 5.58 13.17 -8.29
N GLY A 312 4.90 12.50 -9.22
CA GLY A 312 3.54 12.85 -9.63
C GLY A 312 2.55 12.76 -8.48
N GLN A 313 2.65 11.71 -7.66
CA GLN A 313 1.79 11.52 -6.50
C GLN A 313 2.08 12.55 -5.41
N LEU A 314 3.35 12.85 -5.14
CA LEU A 314 3.74 13.88 -4.18
C LEU A 314 3.20 15.25 -4.61
N ALA A 315 3.38 15.62 -5.88
CA ALA A 315 2.87 16.88 -6.43
C ALA A 315 1.33 16.96 -6.36
N TRP A 316 0.63 15.87 -6.72
CA TRP A 316 -0.82 15.79 -6.62
C TRP A 316 -1.29 15.94 -5.15
N ASN A 317 -0.62 15.31 -4.19
CA ASN A 317 -0.92 15.46 -2.76
C ASN A 317 -0.79 16.91 -2.28
N GLN A 318 0.11 17.71 -2.90
CA GLN A 318 0.30 19.13 -2.60
C GLN A 318 -0.58 20.07 -3.46
N GLY A 319 -1.49 19.53 -4.28
CA GLY A 319 -2.36 20.32 -5.15
C GLY A 319 -1.68 20.89 -6.40
N ASP A 320 -0.41 20.53 -6.69
CA ASP A 320 0.30 20.95 -7.89
C ASP A 320 0.01 19.99 -9.05
N TYR A 321 -1.16 20.16 -9.67
CA TYR A 321 -1.61 19.28 -10.75
C TYR A 321 -0.76 19.43 -12.02
N LYS A 322 -0.15 20.60 -12.25
CA LYS A 322 0.69 20.83 -13.41
C LYS A 322 1.98 20.01 -13.31
N ALA A 323 2.65 20.06 -12.15
CA ALA A 323 3.81 19.21 -11.90
C ALA A 323 3.40 17.73 -11.90
N ALA A 324 2.27 17.39 -11.28
CA ALA A 324 1.76 16.01 -11.25
C ALA A 324 1.58 15.44 -12.67
N LEU A 325 0.85 16.13 -13.56
CA LEU A 325 0.66 15.72 -14.95
C LEU A 325 1.97 15.60 -15.72
N THR A 326 2.92 16.50 -15.48
CA THR A 326 4.26 16.45 -16.11
C THR A 326 5.01 15.18 -15.70
N HIS A 327 5.02 14.87 -14.42
CA HIS A 327 5.69 13.69 -13.89
C HIS A 327 5.01 12.38 -14.30
N TYR A 328 3.67 12.32 -14.30
CA TYR A 328 2.95 11.16 -14.81
C TYR A 328 3.15 10.97 -16.31
N ALA A 329 3.17 12.03 -17.11
CA ALA A 329 3.49 11.94 -18.53
C ALA A 329 4.92 11.41 -18.76
N ARG A 330 5.89 11.81 -17.94
CA ARG A 330 7.24 11.25 -17.97
C ARG A 330 7.26 9.76 -17.61
N ALA A 331 6.46 9.34 -16.62
CA ALA A 331 6.34 7.93 -16.27
C ALA A 331 5.76 7.11 -17.43
N LEU A 332 4.68 7.59 -18.05
CA LEU A 332 4.01 6.94 -19.18
C LEU A 332 4.85 6.94 -20.46
N ALA A 333 5.76 7.91 -20.62
CA ALA A 333 6.74 7.88 -21.71
C ALA A 333 7.81 6.79 -21.52
N ALA A 334 8.08 6.38 -20.28
CA ALA A 334 9.02 5.29 -19.97
C ALA A 334 8.33 3.92 -19.99
N ASP A 335 7.10 3.84 -19.48
CA ASP A 335 6.23 2.65 -19.55
C ASP A 335 4.77 3.09 -19.69
N GLU A 336 4.22 2.94 -20.90
CA GLU A 336 2.84 3.34 -21.23
C GLU A 336 1.77 2.50 -20.51
N THR A 337 2.16 1.36 -19.93
CA THR A 337 1.28 0.45 -19.20
C THR A 337 1.39 0.59 -17.69
N TYR A 338 2.21 1.52 -17.20
CA TYR A 338 2.46 1.69 -15.78
C TYR A 338 1.22 2.21 -15.04
N VAL A 339 0.47 1.29 -14.45
CA VAL A 339 -0.85 1.52 -13.84
C VAL A 339 -0.87 2.67 -12.84
N PRO A 340 0.09 2.79 -11.90
CA PRO A 340 0.09 3.92 -10.96
C PRO A 340 0.20 5.28 -11.66
N ALA A 341 0.91 5.37 -12.79
CA ALA A 341 0.95 6.61 -13.58
C ALA A 341 -0.35 6.86 -14.33
N LEU A 342 -0.99 5.83 -14.90
CA LEU A 342 -2.28 5.97 -15.59
C LEU A 342 -3.36 6.47 -14.63
N GLU A 343 -3.45 5.86 -13.45
CA GLU A 343 -4.40 6.25 -12.41
C GLU A 343 -4.13 7.67 -11.90
N GLY A 344 -2.87 7.95 -11.54
CA GLY A 344 -2.45 9.26 -11.05
C GLY A 344 -2.67 10.37 -12.08
N HIS A 345 -2.40 10.09 -13.36
CA HIS A 345 -2.66 11.02 -14.46
C HIS A 345 -4.15 11.33 -14.58
N ALA A 346 -5.02 10.32 -14.57
CA ALA A 346 -6.47 10.52 -14.63
C ALA A 346 -7.00 11.32 -13.42
N ARG A 347 -6.50 11.04 -12.21
CA ARG A 347 -6.84 11.80 -11.00
C ARG A 347 -6.37 13.26 -11.08
N ALA A 348 -5.18 13.52 -11.60
CA ALA A 348 -4.68 14.87 -11.82
C ALA A 348 -5.47 15.60 -12.93
N GLN A 349 -5.90 14.90 -13.98
CA GLN A 349 -6.80 15.45 -15.01
C GLN A 349 -8.14 15.86 -14.40
N ALA A 350 -8.77 15.00 -13.59
CA ALA A 350 -10.01 15.34 -12.90
C ALA A 350 -9.84 16.57 -12.01
N ALA A 351 -8.80 16.60 -11.18
CA ALA A 351 -8.51 17.71 -10.27
C ALA A 351 -8.21 19.04 -11.00
N SER A 352 -7.64 18.97 -12.21
CA SER A 352 -7.40 20.11 -13.10
C SER A 352 -8.63 20.56 -13.92
N GLY A 353 -9.73 19.80 -13.87
CA GLY A 353 -10.99 20.09 -14.55
C GLY A 353 -11.20 19.36 -15.89
N ASP A 354 -10.21 18.60 -16.39
CA ASP A 354 -10.35 17.76 -17.59
C ASP A 354 -11.05 16.42 -17.26
N ARG A 355 -12.32 16.52 -16.87
CA ARG A 355 -13.15 15.39 -16.42
C ARG A 355 -13.37 14.34 -17.50
N ALA A 356 -13.52 14.78 -18.76
CA ALA A 356 -13.77 13.85 -19.87
C ALA A 356 -12.56 12.95 -20.12
N ALA A 357 -11.35 13.52 -20.12
CA ALA A 357 -10.14 12.72 -20.26
C ALA A 357 -9.88 11.84 -19.03
N ALA A 358 -10.16 12.36 -17.82
CA ALA A 358 -10.04 11.60 -16.58
C ALA A 358 -10.91 10.33 -16.57
N ILE A 359 -12.20 10.46 -16.93
CA ILE A 359 -13.12 9.31 -17.02
C ILE A 359 -12.60 8.29 -18.03
N LYS A 360 -12.20 8.73 -19.22
CA LYS A 360 -11.66 7.83 -20.26
C LYS A 360 -10.39 7.11 -19.78
N GLY A 361 -9.48 7.83 -19.14
CA GLY A 361 -8.25 7.27 -18.59
C GLY A 361 -8.54 6.23 -17.51
N MET A 362 -9.47 6.53 -16.60
CA MET A 362 -9.84 5.60 -15.53
C MET A 362 -10.64 4.39 -16.03
N GLU A 363 -11.46 4.55 -17.09
CA GLU A 363 -12.08 3.42 -17.79
C GLU A 363 -11.02 2.45 -18.34
N ASP A 364 -9.91 2.95 -18.91
CA ASP A 364 -8.80 2.11 -19.37
C ASP A 364 -8.06 1.43 -18.20
N VAL A 365 -7.82 2.16 -17.10
CA VAL A 365 -7.23 1.59 -15.88
C VAL A 365 -8.09 0.44 -15.34
N VAL A 366 -9.39 0.67 -15.13
CA VAL A 366 -10.31 -0.34 -14.59
C VAL A 366 -10.48 -1.54 -15.53
N ALA A 367 -10.49 -1.30 -16.84
CA ALA A 367 -10.59 -2.38 -17.84
C ALA A 367 -9.40 -3.34 -17.80
N ARG A 368 -8.21 -2.85 -17.40
CA ARG A 368 -6.99 -3.65 -17.27
C ARG A 368 -6.80 -4.20 -15.84
N PHE A 369 -7.05 -3.36 -14.84
CA PHE A 369 -6.77 -3.61 -13.42
C PHE A 369 -7.95 -3.13 -12.56
N PRO A 370 -8.99 -3.95 -12.37
CA PRO A 370 -10.16 -3.61 -11.57
C PRO A 370 -9.85 -3.71 -10.06
N LEU A 371 -8.95 -2.86 -9.59
CA LEU A 371 -8.56 -2.76 -8.17
C LEU A 371 -9.52 -1.80 -7.43
N PRO A 372 -9.71 -1.97 -6.10
CA PRO A 372 -10.65 -1.16 -5.32
C PRO A 372 -10.53 0.36 -5.50
N GLY A 373 -9.31 0.92 -5.41
CA GLY A 373 -9.07 2.37 -5.56
C GLY A 373 -9.56 2.95 -6.89
N PRO A 374 -9.06 2.47 -8.05
CA PRO A 374 -9.53 2.88 -9.37
C PRO A 374 -11.04 2.72 -9.59
N LEU A 375 -11.64 1.65 -9.05
CA LEU A 375 -13.10 1.43 -9.14
C LEU A 375 -13.88 2.52 -8.42
N VAL A 376 -13.46 2.87 -7.19
CA VAL A 376 -14.08 3.94 -6.41
C VAL A 376 -13.96 5.27 -7.15
N VAL A 377 -12.74 5.64 -7.60
CA VAL A 377 -12.52 6.91 -8.30
C VAL A 377 -13.35 7.01 -9.57
N LEU A 378 -13.44 5.94 -10.39
CA LEU A 378 -14.28 5.96 -11.59
C LEU A 378 -15.77 6.11 -11.25
N GLY A 379 -16.23 5.43 -10.19
CA GLY A 379 -17.59 5.57 -9.69
C GLY A 379 -17.90 7.01 -9.30
N GLU A 380 -17.03 7.63 -8.50
CA GLU A 380 -17.19 9.03 -8.06
C GLU A 380 -17.17 10.02 -9.24
N LEU A 381 -16.36 9.77 -10.27
CA LEU A 381 -16.34 10.59 -11.48
C LEU A 381 -17.64 10.47 -12.29
N TYR A 382 -18.24 9.29 -12.33
CA TYR A 382 -19.57 9.11 -12.94
C TYR A 382 -20.66 9.82 -12.12
N GLU A 383 -20.62 9.73 -10.78
CA GLU A 383 -21.56 10.45 -9.92
C GLU A 383 -21.41 11.96 -10.04
N GLU A 384 -20.19 12.48 -10.11
CA GLU A 384 -19.93 13.91 -10.34
C GLU A 384 -20.47 14.36 -11.70
N ARG A 385 -20.30 13.55 -12.75
CA ARG A 385 -20.79 13.87 -14.10
C ARG A 385 -22.33 13.83 -14.18
N GLY A 386 -22.97 12.86 -13.53
CA GLY A 386 -24.42 12.75 -13.43
C GLY A 386 -25.15 12.55 -14.75
N ALA A 387 -24.52 11.98 -15.78
CA ALA A 387 -25.19 11.71 -17.06
C ALA A 387 -26.17 10.52 -16.95
N GLU A 388 -27.06 10.38 -17.94
CA GLU A 388 -27.98 9.24 -17.98
C GLU A 388 -27.21 7.91 -17.97
N GLY A 389 -27.56 7.04 -17.02
CA GLY A 389 -26.90 5.74 -16.80
C GLY A 389 -25.66 5.77 -15.89
N ASP A 390 -25.10 6.94 -15.58
CA ASP A 390 -23.95 7.05 -14.67
C ASP A 390 -24.23 6.52 -13.25
N PRO A 391 -25.40 6.77 -12.63
CA PRO A 391 -25.72 6.18 -11.33
C PRO A 391 -25.80 4.64 -11.36
N ALA A 392 -26.07 4.03 -12.52
CA ALA A 392 -26.01 2.58 -12.64
C ALA A 392 -24.58 2.08 -12.77
N LYS A 393 -23.74 2.77 -13.55
CA LYS A 393 -22.32 2.44 -13.70
C LYS A 393 -21.55 2.57 -12.37
N ALA A 394 -21.79 3.64 -11.62
CA ALA A 394 -21.16 3.84 -10.32
C ALA A 394 -21.49 2.68 -9.36
N ARG A 395 -22.78 2.32 -9.23
CA ARG A 395 -23.21 1.17 -8.42
C ARG A 395 -22.58 -0.15 -8.86
N ASP A 396 -22.48 -0.40 -10.17
CA ASP A 396 -21.84 -1.62 -10.69
C ASP A 396 -20.33 -1.66 -10.35
N LEU A 397 -19.65 -0.51 -10.35
CA LEU A 397 -18.23 -0.40 -9.96
C LEU A 397 -18.02 -0.64 -8.47
N TYR A 398 -18.86 -0.06 -7.60
CA TYR A 398 -18.78 -0.29 -6.17
C TYR A 398 -19.05 -1.75 -5.80
N ALA A 399 -20.01 -2.41 -6.46
CA ALA A 399 -20.25 -3.84 -6.28
C ALA A 399 -19.07 -4.73 -6.73
N LEU A 400 -18.23 -4.26 -7.65
CA LEU A 400 -17.02 -4.99 -8.08
C LEU A 400 -15.93 -4.97 -7.01
N VAL A 401 -15.89 -3.95 -6.15
CA VAL A 401 -14.95 -3.88 -5.01
C VAL A 401 -15.19 -5.04 -4.04
N ASP A 402 -16.45 -5.37 -3.75
CA ASP A 402 -16.82 -6.49 -2.88
C ASP A 402 -16.34 -7.83 -3.45
N ALA A 403 -16.49 -8.02 -4.76
CA ALA A 403 -16.05 -9.23 -5.45
C ALA A 403 -14.52 -9.38 -5.43
N TRP A 404 -13.78 -8.29 -5.65
CA TRP A 404 -12.31 -8.30 -5.56
C TRP A 404 -11.85 -8.64 -4.15
N THR A 405 -12.48 -8.04 -3.14
CA THR A 405 -12.17 -8.28 -1.72
C THR A 405 -12.36 -9.75 -1.34
N ALA A 406 -13.44 -10.38 -1.80
CA ALA A 406 -13.67 -11.81 -1.57
C ALA A 406 -12.57 -12.68 -2.19
N LEU A 407 -12.10 -12.35 -3.40
CA LEU A 407 -11.00 -13.04 -4.06
C LEU A 407 -9.67 -12.86 -3.31
N ALA A 408 -9.38 -11.65 -2.84
CA ALA A 408 -8.18 -11.34 -2.06
C ALA A 408 -8.12 -12.20 -0.79
N ARG A 409 -9.21 -12.23 0.00
CA ARG A 409 -9.31 -13.05 1.22
C ARG A 409 -9.13 -14.53 0.95
N ALA A 410 -9.73 -15.06 -0.13
CA ALA A 410 -9.58 -16.46 -0.53
C ALA A 410 -8.12 -16.85 -0.80
N ASN A 411 -7.28 -15.88 -1.18
CA ASN A 411 -5.85 -16.07 -1.43
C ASN A 411 -4.96 -15.57 -0.28
N LYS A 412 -5.53 -15.40 0.92
CA LYS A 412 -4.83 -14.94 2.14
C LYS A 412 -4.21 -13.54 2.00
N VAL A 413 -4.76 -12.71 1.12
CA VAL A 413 -4.42 -11.29 1.05
C VAL A 413 -5.35 -10.56 2.00
N ASN A 414 -4.77 -9.77 2.91
CA ASN A 414 -5.56 -8.90 3.74
C ASN A 414 -5.91 -7.61 2.99
N ALA A 415 -7.17 -7.48 2.60
CA ALA A 415 -7.72 -6.35 1.86
C ALA A 415 -8.59 -5.44 2.75
N ASP A 416 -8.48 -5.55 4.09
CA ASP A 416 -9.45 -4.92 4.99
C ASP A 416 -9.35 -3.38 4.97
N LEU A 417 -8.18 -2.79 4.74
CA LEU A 417 -8.04 -1.34 4.55
C LEU A 417 -8.78 -0.82 3.31
N ASP A 418 -8.54 -1.43 2.15
CA ASP A 418 -9.20 -1.06 0.89
C ASP A 418 -10.72 -1.31 0.97
N THR A 419 -11.12 -2.39 1.65
CA THR A 419 -12.53 -2.68 1.95
C THR A 419 -13.13 -1.58 2.81
N ALA A 420 -12.44 -1.18 3.88
CA ALA A 420 -12.95 -0.21 4.85
C ALA A 420 -13.23 1.14 4.18
N LEU A 421 -12.28 1.65 3.41
CA LEU A 421 -12.42 2.95 2.74
C LEU A 421 -13.52 2.92 1.67
N ALA A 422 -13.50 1.93 0.77
CA ALA A 422 -14.49 1.85 -0.30
C ALA A 422 -15.92 1.61 0.23
N ALA A 423 -16.09 0.75 1.25
CA ALA A 423 -17.40 0.45 1.81
C ALA A 423 -17.94 1.57 2.71
N ALA A 424 -17.08 2.38 3.33
CA ALA A 424 -17.51 3.50 4.17
C ALA A 424 -18.28 4.55 3.37
N ASP A 425 -17.77 4.89 2.17
CA ASP A 425 -18.38 5.90 1.29
C ASP A 425 -19.50 5.32 0.42
N HIS A 426 -19.30 4.12 -0.12
CA HIS A 426 -20.08 3.64 -1.27
C HIS A 426 -20.74 2.28 -1.09
N GLY A 427 -20.61 1.66 0.10
CA GLY A 427 -21.04 0.30 0.36
C GLY A 427 -21.73 0.08 1.71
N ASP A 428 -21.54 -1.11 2.26
CA ASP A 428 -22.06 -1.47 3.59
C ASP A 428 -21.19 -0.85 4.70
N LYS A 429 -21.73 0.19 5.34
CA LYS A 429 -21.11 0.91 6.45
C LYS A 429 -20.73 -0.01 7.62
N ALA A 430 -21.56 -1.00 7.95
CA ALA A 430 -21.26 -1.92 9.04
C ALA A 430 -20.11 -2.87 8.65
N ALA A 431 -20.05 -3.29 7.39
CA ALA A 431 -18.90 -4.03 6.86
C ALA A 431 -17.62 -3.17 6.89
N ALA A 432 -17.71 -1.89 6.52
CA ALA A 432 -16.61 -0.94 6.58
C ALA A 432 -16.03 -0.85 8.00
N LEU A 433 -16.88 -0.68 9.02
CA LEU A 433 -16.44 -0.59 10.42
C LEU A 433 -15.81 -1.89 10.91
N ARG A 434 -16.36 -3.06 10.55
CA ARG A 434 -15.75 -4.36 10.89
C ARG A 434 -14.36 -4.49 10.27
N ALA A 435 -14.21 -4.15 8.99
CA ALA A 435 -12.93 -4.21 8.28
C ALA A 435 -11.91 -3.23 8.87
N ALA A 436 -12.31 -1.98 9.13
CA ALA A 436 -11.42 -0.97 9.71
C ALA A 436 -10.92 -1.36 11.11
N ARG A 437 -11.78 -1.95 11.95
CA ARG A 437 -11.39 -2.48 13.27
C ARG A 437 -10.42 -3.64 13.16
N ALA A 438 -10.68 -4.56 12.24
CA ALA A 438 -9.80 -5.71 11.99
C ALA A 438 -8.41 -5.27 11.49
N GLU A 439 -8.36 -4.23 10.66
CA GLU A 439 -7.11 -3.64 10.19
C GLU A 439 -6.37 -2.88 11.31
N TRP A 440 -7.06 -2.05 12.06
CA TRP A 440 -6.49 -1.31 13.19
C TRP A 440 -5.89 -2.23 14.25
N ALA A 441 -6.53 -3.37 14.53
CA ALA A 441 -6.02 -4.37 15.47
C ALA A 441 -4.67 -4.99 15.04
N ARG A 442 -4.30 -4.87 13.76
CA ARG A 442 -3.07 -5.41 13.18
C ARG A 442 -2.03 -4.33 12.91
N ARG A 443 -2.47 -3.14 12.49
CA ARG A 443 -1.60 -2.05 12.02
C ARG A 443 -2.10 -0.73 12.57
N HIS A 444 -1.17 0.08 13.07
CA HIS A 444 -1.48 1.36 13.70
C HIS A 444 -0.93 2.53 12.88
N THR A 445 -1.17 2.51 11.57
CA THR A 445 -0.72 3.56 10.63
C THR A 445 -1.68 4.75 10.62
N VAL A 446 -1.22 5.88 10.09
CA VAL A 446 -2.07 7.04 9.79
C VAL A 446 -3.25 6.68 8.88
N HIS A 447 -3.03 5.79 7.90
CA HIS A 447 -4.08 5.33 6.97
C HIS A 447 -5.14 4.47 7.67
N THR A 448 -4.72 3.56 8.55
CA THR A 448 -5.65 2.72 9.30
C THR A 448 -6.39 3.51 10.38
N ALA A 449 -5.76 4.54 10.95
CA ALA A 449 -6.42 5.47 11.87
C ALA A 449 -7.49 6.27 11.14
N ASP A 450 -7.18 6.80 9.96
CA ASP A 450 -8.14 7.55 9.14
C ASP A 450 -9.33 6.67 8.72
N ALA A 451 -9.05 5.48 8.18
CA ALA A 451 -10.09 4.55 7.77
C ALA A 451 -11.01 4.13 8.93
N LEU A 452 -10.45 3.90 10.13
CA LEU A 452 -11.26 3.61 11.32
C LEU A 452 -12.06 4.81 11.79
N ALA A 453 -11.46 6.01 11.78
CA ALA A 453 -12.17 7.24 12.12
C ALA A 453 -13.37 7.46 11.19
N TRP A 454 -13.14 7.38 9.88
CA TRP A 454 -14.18 7.57 8.89
C TRP A 454 -15.26 6.48 8.97
N ALA A 455 -14.87 5.22 9.11
CA ALA A 455 -15.83 4.13 9.28
C ALA A 455 -16.67 4.27 10.57
N LEU A 456 -16.09 4.74 11.68
CA LEU A 456 -16.85 5.06 12.90
C LEU A 456 -17.84 6.20 12.66
N HIS A 457 -17.41 7.28 12.01
CA HIS A 457 -18.23 8.43 11.68
C HIS A 457 -19.45 8.07 10.83
N VAL A 458 -19.25 7.37 9.70
CA VAL A 458 -20.37 7.01 8.82
C VAL A 458 -21.37 6.06 9.47
N ASN A 459 -20.97 5.37 10.55
CA ASN A 459 -21.82 4.53 11.41
C ASN A 459 -22.42 5.30 12.62
N GLY A 460 -22.31 6.63 12.67
CA GLY A 460 -22.89 7.47 13.71
C GLY A 460 -22.15 7.44 15.05
N ARG A 461 -20.87 7.04 15.06
CA ARG A 461 -20.04 6.90 16.28
C ARG A 461 -18.98 8.00 16.33
N ASP A 462 -19.41 9.25 16.26
CA ASP A 462 -18.55 10.42 16.03
C ASP A 462 -17.56 10.66 17.18
N GLU A 463 -18.01 10.52 18.42
CA GLU A 463 -17.15 10.67 19.61
C GLU A 463 -16.02 9.62 19.64
N GLU A 464 -16.30 8.40 19.20
CA GLU A 464 -15.28 7.36 19.08
C GLU A 464 -14.35 7.60 17.89
N ALA A 465 -14.84 8.23 16.82
CA ALA A 465 -14.09 8.52 15.61
C ALA A 465 -13.00 9.57 15.83
N LEU A 466 -13.31 10.62 16.59
CA LEU A 466 -12.46 11.80 16.79
C LEU A 466 -11.01 11.49 17.23
N PRO A 467 -10.73 10.63 18.24
CA PRO A 467 -9.35 10.33 18.62
C PRO A 467 -8.56 9.65 17.50
N TYR A 468 -9.20 8.84 16.65
CA TYR A 468 -8.55 8.22 15.50
C TYR A 468 -8.27 9.24 14.39
N ALA A 469 -9.19 10.16 14.10
CA ALA A 469 -8.97 11.26 13.14
C ALA A 469 -7.79 12.16 13.56
N ARG A 470 -7.69 12.47 14.86
CA ARG A 470 -6.55 13.21 15.43
C ARG A 470 -5.25 12.41 15.25
N ARG A 471 -5.28 11.10 15.47
CA ARG A 471 -4.10 10.23 15.29
C ARG A 471 -3.65 10.13 13.83
N ALA A 472 -4.59 10.07 12.88
CA ALA A 472 -4.28 10.05 11.45
C ALA A 472 -3.51 11.29 10.98
N THR A 473 -3.73 12.43 11.62
CA THR A 473 -3.11 13.72 11.27
C THR A 473 -1.94 14.12 12.18
N ALA A 474 -1.57 13.27 13.16
CA ALA A 474 -0.61 13.61 14.21
C ALA A 474 0.87 13.61 13.77
N THR A 475 1.24 12.90 12.71
CA THR A 475 2.63 12.75 12.30
C THR A 475 3.18 13.95 11.52
N GLY A 476 2.32 14.93 11.22
CA GLY A 476 2.60 16.01 10.27
C GLY A 476 2.36 15.61 8.81
N TYR A 477 1.89 14.38 8.55
CA TYR A 477 1.52 13.95 7.20
C TYR A 477 0.42 14.85 6.63
N ARG A 478 0.74 15.52 5.51
CA ARG A 478 -0.16 16.48 4.86
C ARG A 478 -0.98 15.77 3.78
N ASN A 479 -2.19 15.36 4.15
CA ASN A 479 -3.14 14.69 3.26
C ASN A 479 -4.51 15.36 3.35
N ALA A 480 -5.02 15.85 2.20
CA ALA A 480 -6.27 16.60 2.16
C ALA A 480 -7.49 15.76 2.53
N THR A 481 -7.53 14.47 2.17
CA THR A 481 -8.60 13.55 2.57
C THR A 481 -8.65 13.38 4.09
N PHE A 482 -7.50 13.26 4.76
CA PHE A 482 -7.46 13.09 6.22
C PHE A 482 -7.90 14.35 6.96
N LEU A 483 -7.48 15.51 6.45
CA LEU A 483 -7.93 16.81 6.97
C LEU A 483 -9.44 16.98 6.77
N TYR A 484 -9.96 16.55 5.61
CA TYR A 484 -11.38 16.53 5.32
C TYR A 484 -12.15 15.64 6.30
N HIS A 485 -11.81 14.35 6.42
CA HIS A 485 -12.47 13.43 7.34
C HIS A 485 -12.44 13.95 8.78
N ARG A 486 -11.28 14.44 9.23
CA ARG A 486 -11.14 15.05 10.55
C ARG A 486 -12.06 16.25 10.73
N GLY A 487 -12.13 17.16 9.76
CA GLY A 487 -13.00 18.33 9.83
C GLY A 487 -14.49 17.98 9.84
N ILE A 488 -14.92 16.95 9.10
CA ILE A 488 -16.30 16.44 9.16
C ILE A 488 -16.61 15.88 10.56
N ILE A 489 -15.71 15.07 11.12
CA ILE A 489 -15.87 14.44 12.45
C ILE A 489 -15.87 15.49 13.57
N GLU A 490 -14.97 16.48 13.49
CA GLU A 490 -14.94 17.60 14.42
C GLU A 490 -16.25 18.41 14.37
N ARG A 491 -16.83 18.61 13.18
CA ARG A 491 -18.15 19.24 13.05
C ARG A 491 -19.23 18.42 13.74
N ALA A 492 -19.25 17.10 13.52
CA ALA A 492 -20.23 16.19 14.09
C ALA A 492 -20.16 16.11 15.64
N THR A 493 -18.96 16.32 16.20
CA THR A 493 -18.70 16.34 17.66
C THR A 493 -18.74 17.75 18.27
N GLY A 494 -19.20 18.77 17.52
CA GLY A 494 -19.38 20.14 18.04
C GLY A 494 -18.10 20.98 18.14
N HIS A 495 -16.97 20.52 17.59
CA HIS A 495 -15.71 21.28 17.52
C HIS A 495 -15.69 22.20 16.30
N THR A 496 -16.61 23.17 16.23
CA THR A 496 -16.89 23.96 15.02
C THR A 496 -15.69 24.75 14.48
N ASP A 497 -14.88 25.36 15.36
CA ASP A 497 -13.72 26.14 14.91
C ASP A 497 -12.60 25.25 14.36
N ASP A 498 -12.34 24.11 15.00
CA ASP A 498 -11.38 23.10 14.51
C ASP A 498 -11.87 22.52 13.17
N ALA A 499 -13.16 22.23 13.06
CA ALA A 499 -13.77 21.74 11.83
C ALA A 499 -13.57 22.72 10.67
N ARG A 500 -13.84 24.02 10.89
CA ARG A 500 -13.62 25.07 9.89
C ARG A 500 -12.14 25.09 9.48
N ALA A 501 -11.23 25.09 10.44
CA ALA A 501 -9.79 25.11 10.18
C ALA A 501 -9.33 23.92 9.32
N HIS A 502 -9.73 22.69 9.66
CA HIS A 502 -9.29 21.49 8.92
C HIS A 502 -9.98 21.34 7.55
N LEU A 503 -11.25 21.72 7.41
CA LEU A 503 -11.92 21.72 6.10
C LEU A 503 -11.32 22.76 5.16
N THR A 504 -11.01 23.96 5.65
CA THR A 504 -10.26 24.97 4.89
C THR A 504 -8.88 24.44 4.50
N ALA A 505 -8.14 23.87 5.46
CA ALA A 505 -6.81 23.33 5.18
C ALA A 505 -6.82 22.18 4.15
N ALA A 506 -7.85 21.33 4.14
CA ALA A 506 -8.02 20.29 3.14
C ALA A 506 -8.16 20.87 1.73
N LEU A 507 -9.04 21.86 1.57
CA LEU A 507 -9.30 22.53 0.29
C LEU A 507 -8.14 23.40 -0.18
N GLU A 508 -7.40 24.03 0.75
CA GLU A 508 -6.18 24.78 0.42
C GLU A 508 -5.03 23.87 0.01
N LEU A 509 -4.90 22.70 0.63
CA LEU A 509 -3.84 21.74 0.31
C LEU A 509 -4.05 21.09 -1.05
N ASN A 510 -5.25 20.60 -1.34
CA ASN A 510 -5.58 19.96 -2.61
C ASN A 510 -7.08 20.05 -2.86
N PRO A 511 -7.60 21.05 -3.58
CA PRO A 511 -9.05 21.21 -3.79
C PRO A 511 -9.69 20.13 -4.69
N GLY A 512 -8.90 19.22 -5.26
CA GLY A 512 -9.32 18.11 -6.11
C GLY A 512 -8.96 16.74 -5.52
N PHE A 513 -8.85 16.64 -4.18
CA PHE A 513 -8.46 15.40 -3.49
C PHE A 513 -9.47 14.24 -3.69
N SER A 514 -10.75 14.56 -3.81
CA SER A 514 -11.84 13.65 -4.20
C SER A 514 -12.92 14.46 -4.94
N PRO A 515 -13.49 13.95 -6.05
CA PRO A 515 -14.61 14.59 -6.74
C PRO A 515 -15.79 14.91 -5.82
N LEU A 516 -16.15 13.99 -4.91
CA LEU A 516 -17.30 14.15 -4.02
C LEU A 516 -16.90 14.80 -2.70
N GLY A 517 -15.81 14.35 -2.08
CA GLY A 517 -15.37 14.85 -0.78
C GLY A 517 -15.03 16.35 -0.80
N ALA A 518 -14.41 16.85 -1.87
CA ALA A 518 -14.11 18.28 -1.98
C ALA A 518 -15.36 19.15 -2.10
N ARG A 519 -16.43 18.65 -2.74
CA ARG A 519 -17.73 19.33 -2.81
C ARG A 519 -18.43 19.34 -1.46
N GLU A 520 -18.39 18.22 -0.75
CA GLU A 520 -18.95 18.11 0.60
C GLU A 520 -18.21 19.03 1.58
N ALA A 521 -16.88 19.10 1.50
CA ALA A 521 -16.08 20.03 2.31
C ALA A 521 -16.49 21.50 2.13
N ARG A 522 -16.74 21.93 0.90
CA ARG A 522 -17.22 23.30 0.60
C ARG A 522 -18.61 23.54 1.19
N THR A 523 -19.53 22.61 0.96
CA THR A 523 -20.91 22.68 1.48
C THR A 523 -20.92 22.76 3.00
N ALA A 524 -20.05 21.99 3.65
CA ALA A 524 -19.87 22.00 5.09
C ALA A 524 -19.34 23.33 5.65
N LEU A 525 -18.44 23.99 4.93
CA LEU A 525 -17.94 25.32 5.29
C LEU A 525 -19.01 26.39 5.14
N GLU A 526 -19.74 26.38 4.03
CA GLU A 526 -20.85 27.32 3.77
C GLU A 526 -21.96 27.20 4.82
N ALA A 527 -22.23 25.98 5.32
CA ALA A 527 -23.21 25.75 6.38
C ALA A 527 -22.73 26.18 7.78
N ALA A 528 -21.43 26.45 7.94
CA ALA A 528 -20.79 26.86 9.20
C ALA A 528 -20.48 28.37 9.25
N GLU A 529 -20.79 29.11 8.18
CA GLU A 529 -20.83 30.58 8.12
C GLU A 529 -22.21 31.10 8.57
#